data_AF-A0A495WB00-F1
#
_entry.id   AF-A0A495WB00-F1
#
_cell.length_a   1.000
_cell.length_b   1.000
_cell.length_c   1.000
_cell.angle_alpha   90.00
_cell.angle_beta   90.00
_cell.angle_gamma   90.00
#
_symmetry.space_group_name_H-M   'P 1'
#
loop_
_entity.id
_entity.type
_entity.pdbx_description
1 polymer ?
#
loop_
_entity_poly.entity_id
_entity_poly.type
_entity_poly.pdbx_seq_one_letter_code
_entity_poly.pdbx_strand_id
1 'polypeptide(L)' 'MLNIDMRKIYNFYPVEPAPAPDALPTGGDLYYECLDCSVIVNSVPHIKAACACGNLQGSGGKLEIKDPVRVRVVKGKLK' A
#
# COMPACT_ATOMS: atom_id res chain seq x y z
N MET A 1 -4.64 1.24 -16.92
CA MET A 1 -4.33 0.56 -15.65
C MET A 1 -5.66 0.17 -15.02
N LEU A 2 -5.81 -1.08 -14.57
CA LEU A 2 -6.99 -1.48 -13.82
C LEU A 2 -6.89 -0.81 -12.44
N ASN A 3 -7.51 0.36 -12.28
CA ASN A 3 -7.65 1.06 -11.01
C ASN A 3 -8.71 0.35 -10.16
N ILE A 4 -8.40 -0.87 -9.73
CA ILE A 4 -9.24 -1.59 -8.78
C ILE A 4 -9.07 -0.91 -7.43
N ASP A 5 -10.13 -0.30 -6.93
CA ASP A 5 -10.17 0.16 -5.56
C ASP A 5 -10.20 -1.06 -4.63
N MET A 6 -9.07 -1.31 -3.98
CA MET A 6 -8.86 -2.45 -3.09
C MET A 6 -9.86 -2.48 -1.93
N ARG A 7 -10.45 -1.33 -1.54
CA ARG A 7 -11.48 -1.25 -0.49
C ARG A 7 -12.80 -1.90 -0.90
N LYS A 8 -13.01 -2.19 -2.19
CA LYS A 8 -14.16 -2.98 -2.66
C LYS A 8 -14.03 -4.47 -2.33
N ILE A 9 -12.81 -4.96 -2.13
CA ILE A 9 -12.50 -6.39 -1.94
C ILE A 9 -12.11 -6.69 -0.49
N TYR A 10 -11.39 -5.77 0.16
CA TYR A 10 -10.83 -5.96 1.50
C TYR A 10 -11.33 -4.90 2.49
N ASN A 11 -11.36 -5.28 3.76
CA ASN A 11 -11.33 -4.35 4.90
C ASN A 11 -9.87 -4.10 5.30
N PHE A 12 -9.55 -2.87 5.70
CA PHE A 12 -8.18 -2.48 6.06
C PHE A 12 -8.10 -1.99 7.49
N TYR A 13 -7.06 -2.44 8.19
CA TYR A 13 -6.80 -2.11 9.59
C TYR A 13 -5.36 -1.61 9.72
N PRO A 14 -5.12 -0.45 10.36
CA PRO A 14 -3.76 0.01 10.62
C PRO A 14 -2.93 -1.04 11.35
N VAL A 15 -1.65 -1.16 10.96
CA VAL A 15 -0.68 -1.91 11.77
C VAL A 15 -0.29 -1.07 12.97
N GLU A 16 -0.43 -1.64 14.17
CA GLU A 16 -0.04 -1.01 15.43
C GLU A 16 1.01 -1.87 16.16
N PRO A 17 2.09 -1.25 16.69
CA PRO A 17 2.45 0.16 16.55
C PRO A 17 2.80 0.53 15.10
N ALA A 18 2.64 1.81 14.75
CA ALA A 18 2.97 2.29 13.42
C ALA A 18 4.46 2.03 13.11
N PRO A 19 4.80 1.32 12.02
CA PRO A 19 6.19 1.09 11.64
C PRO A 19 6.93 2.40 11.35
N ALA A 20 8.24 2.40 11.58
CA ALA A 20 9.07 3.55 11.25
C ALA A 20 9.13 3.75 9.72
N PRO A 21 9.15 5.00 9.21
CA PRO A 21 9.14 5.29 7.77
C PRO A 21 10.32 4.70 6.99
N ASP A 22 11.47 4.49 7.64
CA ASP A 22 12.67 3.89 7.07
C ASP A 22 12.69 2.35 7.14
N ALA A 23 11.69 1.75 7.79
CA ALA A 23 11.59 0.31 8.00
C ALA A 23 10.15 -0.20 7.80
N LEU A 24 9.53 0.17 6.67
CA LEU A 24 8.18 -0.29 6.33
C LEU A 24 8.17 -1.80 6.00
N PRO A 25 7.39 -2.63 6.71
CA PRO A 25 7.32 -4.07 6.45
C PRO A 25 6.57 -4.37 5.15
N THR A 26 6.92 -5.49 4.52
CA THR A 26 6.28 -6.02 3.30
C THR A 26 5.69 -7.41 3.58
N GLY A 27 4.58 -7.76 2.93
CA GLY A 27 3.95 -9.06 3.13
C GLY A 27 2.67 -9.26 2.31
N GLY A 28 2.20 -10.51 2.22
CA GLY A 28 1.03 -10.86 1.40
C GLY A 28 -0.30 -10.29 1.92
N ASP A 29 -0.40 -10.03 3.22
CA ASP A 29 -1.55 -9.37 3.87
C ASP A 29 -1.31 -7.89 4.13
N LEU A 30 -0.14 -7.34 3.77
CA LEU A 30 0.25 -5.96 4.02
C LEU A 30 0.09 -5.08 2.78
N TYR A 31 -0.47 -3.90 3.03
CA TYR A 31 -0.74 -2.89 2.03
C TYR A 31 -0.32 -1.53 2.56
N TYR A 32 -0.09 -0.60 1.64
CA TYR A 32 0.29 0.77 1.92
C TYR A 32 -0.82 1.71 1.50
N GLU A 33 -1.35 2.44 2.47
CA GLU A 33 -2.24 3.57 2.26
C GLU A 33 -1.38 4.82 2.05
N CYS A 34 -1.52 5.45 0.89
CA CYS A 34 -0.91 6.75 0.65
C CYS A 34 -1.71 7.84 1.38
N LEU A 35 -1.06 8.61 2.25
CA LEU A 35 -1.71 9.64 3.06
C LEU A 35 -2.10 10.90 2.27
N ASP A 36 -1.63 11.05 1.02
CA ASP A 36 -1.97 12.19 0.16
C ASP A 36 -3.23 11.96 -0.69
N CYS A 37 -3.43 10.74 -1.18
CA CYS A 37 -4.54 10.42 -2.10
C CYS A 37 -5.42 9.27 -1.62
N SER A 38 -5.15 8.74 -0.41
CA SER A 38 -5.86 7.63 0.23
C SER A 38 -5.89 6.32 -0.57
N VAL A 39 -5.25 6.22 -1.74
CA VAL A 39 -5.19 4.96 -2.50
C VAL A 39 -4.37 3.94 -1.72
N ILE A 40 -4.87 2.70 -1.68
CA ILE A 40 -4.20 1.56 -1.07
C ILE A 40 -3.56 0.72 -2.17
N VAL A 41 -2.26 0.43 -2.01
CA VAL A 41 -1.47 -0.39 -2.93
C VAL A 41 -0.91 -1.59 -2.16
N ASN A 42 -0.80 -2.77 -2.80
CA ASN A 42 -0.15 -3.93 -2.18
C ASN A 42 1.32 -3.60 -1.88
N SER A 43 1.84 -4.03 -0.73
CA SER A 43 3.25 -3.79 -0.36
C SER A 43 4.24 -4.55 -1.27
N VAL A 44 3.79 -5.62 -1.94
CA VAL A 44 4.56 -6.48 -2.83
C VAL A 44 3.79 -6.70 -4.15
N PRO A 45 3.55 -5.65 -4.96
CA PRO A 45 2.68 -5.76 -6.13
C PRO A 45 3.33 -6.59 -7.24
N HIS A 46 2.73 -7.72 -7.60
CA HIS A 46 3.19 -8.55 -8.73
C HIS A 46 2.76 -7.98 -10.09
N ILE A 47 1.59 -7.37 -10.16
CA ILE A 47 1.11 -6.63 -11.34
C ILE A 47 1.36 -5.13 -11.16
N LYS A 48 1.30 -4.34 -12.25
CA LYS A 48 1.41 -2.88 -12.17
C LYS A 48 0.37 -2.30 -11.21
N ALA A 49 0.83 -1.61 -10.18
CA ALA A 49 0.00 -0.93 -9.20
C ALA A 49 0.64 0.43 -8.83
N ALA A 50 -0.18 1.45 -8.66
CA ALA A 50 0.27 2.78 -8.29
C ALA A 50 -0.82 3.53 -7.53
N CYS A 51 -0.43 4.48 -6.68
CA CYS A 51 -1.35 5.47 -6.13
C CYS A 51 -1.54 6.63 -7.11
N ALA A 52 -2.61 7.41 -6.94
CA ALA A 52 -2.97 8.49 -7.87
C ALA A 52 -1.96 9.65 -7.91
N CYS A 53 -1.28 9.93 -6.80
CA CYS A 53 -0.30 11.02 -6.70
C CYS A 53 1.14 10.60 -7.06
N GLY A 54 1.37 9.32 -7.37
CA GLY A 54 2.68 8.80 -7.74
C GLY A 54 3.66 8.55 -6.57
N ASN A 55 3.23 8.71 -5.31
CA ASN A 55 4.06 8.36 -4.15
C ASN A 55 4.39 6.85 -4.09
N LEU A 56 3.44 5.99 -4.47
CA LEU A 56 3.56 4.54 -4.48
C LEU A 56 3.46 4.03 -5.92
N GLN A 57 4.46 3.29 -6.40
CA GLN A 57 4.46 2.70 -7.73
C GLN A 57 5.21 1.36 -7.72
N GLY A 58 4.67 0.31 -8.31
CA GLY A 58 5.32 -0.99 -8.27
C GLY A 58 4.79 -2.03 -9.25
N SER A 59 5.59 -3.07 -9.44
CA SER A 59 5.27 -4.28 -10.22
C SER A 59 6.35 -5.33 -9.97
N GLY A 60 6.11 -6.59 -10.39
CA GLY A 60 7.15 -7.63 -10.33
C GLY A 60 7.60 -8.00 -8.92
N GLY A 61 6.75 -7.77 -7.91
CA GLY A 61 7.04 -8.04 -6.51
C GLY A 61 7.86 -6.94 -5.82
N LYS A 62 7.94 -5.74 -6.40
CA LYS A 62 8.64 -4.59 -5.83
C LYS A 62 7.75 -3.36 -5.85
N LEU A 63 7.84 -2.55 -4.80
CA LEU A 63 7.19 -1.25 -4.69
C LEU A 63 8.24 -0.19 -4.40
N GLU A 64 8.19 0.90 -5.17
CA GLU A 64 8.93 2.12 -4.94
C GLU A 64 8.07 3.12 -4.19
N ILE A 65 8.66 3.78 -3.19
CA ILE A 65 8.00 4.75 -2.32
C ILE A 65 8.83 6.04 -2.38
N LYS A 66 8.22 7.13 -2.86
CA LYS A 66 8.92 8.41 -3.00
C LYS A 66 9.10 9.14 -1.67
N ASP A 67 8.06 9.14 -0.84
CA ASP A 67 8.02 9.73 0.50
C ASP A 67 7.40 8.72 1.48
N PRO A 68 8.24 8.00 2.25
CA PRO A 68 7.79 6.98 3.20
C PRO A 68 7.03 7.56 4.40
N VAL A 69 7.21 8.84 4.72
CA VAL A 69 6.49 9.51 5.83
C VAL A 69 5.02 9.73 5.46
N ARG A 70 4.71 9.73 4.16
CA ARG A 70 3.34 9.84 3.62
C ARG A 70 2.69 8.47 3.39
N VAL A 71 3.15 7.45 4.10
CA VAL A 71 2.63 6.07 3.98
C VAL A 71 2.17 5.55 5.34
N ARG A 72 1.00 4.91 5.34
CA ARG A 72 0.53 4.11 6.46
C ARG A 72 0.46 2.65 6.06
N VAL A 73 1.01 1.78 6.91
CA VAL A 73 0.91 0.33 6.71
C VAL A 73 -0.42 -0.17 7.26
N VAL A 74 -1.15 -0.92 6.45
CA VAL A 74 -2.44 -1.51 6.81
C VAL A 74 -2.46 -3.00 6.46
N LYS A 75 -3.16 -3.80 7.26
CA LYS A 75 -3.48 -5.19 6.96
C LYS A 75 -4.81 -5.30 6.23
N GLY A 76 -4.83 -6.04 5.13
CA GLY A 76 -6.05 -6.33 4.36
C GLY A 76 -6.67 -7.66 4.78
N LYS A 77 -7.96 -7.65 5.10
CA LYS A 77 -8.77 -8.85 5.36
C LYS A 77 -9.90 -8.93 4.34
N LEU A 78 -10.07 -10.09 3.69
CA LEU A 78 -11.13 -10.29 2.69
C LEU A 78 -12.50 -10.00 3.30
N LYS A 79 -13.38 -9.34 2.53
CA LYS A 79 -14.78 -9.11 2.90
C LYS A 79 -15.62 -10.37 2.81
#